data_AF-A0A847QDY4-F1
#
_entry.id   AF-A0A847QDY4-F1
#
_cell.length_a   1.000
_cell.length_b   1.000
_cell.length_c   1.000
_cell.angle_alpha   90.00
_cell.angle_beta   90.00
_cell.angle_gamma   90.00
#
_symmetry.space_group_name_H-M   'P 1'
#
loop_
_entity.id
_entity.type
_entity.pdbx_description
1 polymer ?
#
loop_
_entity_poly.entity_id
_entity_poly.type
_entity_poly.pdbx_seq_one_letter_code
_entity_poly.pdbx_strand_id
1 'polypeptide(L)'
;MSEDGLAKAKTMFFRYQGNFFYMSRDGEYEEYKKYNIPKEQELIWKDELVMQWYNKLSFKDTVAFQNLAAIAENYEDYSIVERLIKFVADNLNEGDSLIKLVYAEILLNIACPKELLNAKLETVTDLLNYVKNNDITIDSGWIKKGFAELPNKDYVLNRLKNDLKRTMEIKEMYE
;
A
#
# COMPACT_ATOMS: atom_id res chain seq x y z
N MET A 1 -0.62 -29.60 18.18
CA MET A 1 0.48 -28.91 17.46
C MET A 1 1.53 -28.54 18.50
N SER A 2 2.82 -28.76 18.23
CA SER A 2 3.90 -28.29 19.11
C SER A 2 4.07 -26.78 19.00
N GLU A 3 4.59 -26.12 20.04
CA GLU A 3 4.88 -24.68 20.00
C GLU A 3 5.83 -24.31 18.85
N ASP A 4 6.82 -25.17 18.55
CA ASP A 4 7.75 -24.98 17.43
C ASP A 4 7.05 -25.00 16.05
N GLY A 5 6.02 -25.83 15.88
CA GLY A 5 5.23 -25.89 14.65
C GLY A 5 4.39 -24.62 14.44
N LEU A 6 3.76 -24.12 15.51
CA LEU A 6 2.97 -22.89 15.46
C LEU A 6 3.85 -21.67 15.12
N ALA A 7 5.04 -21.58 15.72
CA ALA A 7 5.99 -20.49 15.47
C ALA A 7 6.52 -20.50 14.01
N LYS A 8 6.81 -21.68 13.46
CA LYS A 8 7.21 -21.84 12.05
C LYS A 8 6.09 -21.43 11.09
N ALA A 9 4.87 -21.92 11.33
CA ALA A 9 3.71 -21.54 10.52
C ALA A 9 3.48 -20.03 10.53
N LYS A 10 3.56 -19.39 11.71
CA LYS A 10 3.45 -17.93 11.83
C LYS A 10 4.54 -17.20 11.05
N THR A 11 5.79 -17.68 11.13
CA THR A 11 6.91 -17.08 10.38
C THR A 11 6.67 -17.15 8.87
N MET A 12 6.17 -18.27 8.37
CA MET A 12 5.79 -18.41 6.95
C MET A 12 4.65 -17.46 6.60
N PHE A 13 3.59 -17.41 7.40
CA PHE A 13 2.47 -16.50 7.20
C PHE A 13 2.92 -15.04 7.10
N PHE A 14 3.75 -14.58 8.03
CA PHE A 14 4.27 -13.22 8.07
C PHE A 14 5.21 -12.92 6.89
N ARG A 15 6.03 -13.88 6.47
CA ARG A 15 6.92 -13.73 5.31
C ARG A 15 6.15 -13.38 4.03
N TYR A 16 5.01 -14.03 3.80
CA TYR A 16 4.16 -13.80 2.64
C TYR A 16 3.04 -12.78 2.89
N GLN A 17 3.05 -12.07 4.02
CA GLN A 17 2.02 -11.10 4.37
C GLN A 17 0.59 -11.68 4.37
N GLY A 18 0.46 -12.97 4.72
CA GLY A 18 -0.81 -13.70 4.64
C GLY A 18 -1.27 -14.06 3.22
N ASN A 19 -0.49 -13.75 2.17
CA ASN A 19 -0.85 -14.06 0.78
C ASN A 19 -0.47 -15.51 0.42
N PHE A 20 -1.48 -16.38 0.40
CA PHE A 20 -1.29 -17.80 0.05
C PHE A 20 -0.94 -18.04 -1.42
N PHE A 21 -1.30 -17.11 -2.32
CA PHE A 21 -0.94 -17.23 -3.73
C PHE A 21 0.58 -17.13 -3.92
N TYR A 22 1.23 -16.14 -3.30
CA TYR A 22 2.70 -16.03 -3.34
C TYR A 22 3.38 -17.17 -2.60
N MET A 23 2.84 -17.60 -1.46
CA MET A 23 3.34 -18.77 -0.74
C MET A 23 3.26 -20.04 -1.61
N SER A 24 2.20 -20.20 -2.40
CA SER A 24 2.04 -21.33 -3.32
C SER A 24 2.97 -21.22 -4.52
N ARG A 25 3.13 -20.03 -5.10
CA ARG A 25 4.04 -19.78 -6.22
C ARG A 25 5.48 -20.15 -5.87
N ASP A 26 5.89 -19.85 -4.65
CA ASP A 26 7.24 -20.12 -4.16
C ASP A 26 7.39 -21.55 -3.59
N GLY A 27 6.34 -22.38 -3.67
CA GLY A 27 6.36 -23.81 -3.31
C GLY A 27 6.22 -24.11 -1.80
N GLU A 28 5.98 -23.10 -0.98
CA GLU A 28 5.96 -23.24 0.49
C GLU A 28 4.55 -23.49 1.06
N TYR A 29 3.49 -23.34 0.27
CA TYR A 29 2.10 -23.48 0.75
C TYR A 29 1.74 -24.90 1.19
N GLU A 30 2.27 -25.93 0.52
CA GLU A 30 2.03 -27.32 0.91
C GLU A 30 2.63 -27.64 2.28
N GLU A 31 3.77 -27.05 2.61
CA GLU A 31 4.37 -27.17 3.94
C GLU A 31 3.54 -26.42 4.98
N TYR A 32 3.09 -25.21 4.66
CA TYR A 32 2.23 -24.42 5.55
C TYR A 32 0.94 -25.16 5.94
N LYS A 33 0.28 -25.81 4.97
CA LYS A 33 -0.96 -26.57 5.23
C LYS A 33 -0.78 -27.71 6.24
N LYS A 34 0.41 -28.31 6.35
CA LYS A 34 0.67 -29.41 7.31
C LYS A 34 0.52 -28.96 8.76
N TYR A 35 0.68 -27.67 9.04
CA TYR A 35 0.52 -27.13 10.39
C TYR A 35 -0.96 -27.02 10.82
N ASN A 36 -1.92 -27.19 9.89
CA ASN A 36 -3.37 -27.18 10.15
C ASN A 36 -3.81 -25.98 11.00
N ILE A 37 -3.34 -24.78 10.63
CA ILE A 37 -3.67 -23.54 11.33
C ILE A 37 -5.15 -23.22 11.13
N PRO A 38 -5.94 -23.05 12.22
CA PRO A 38 -7.33 -22.63 12.11
C PRO A 38 -7.45 -21.24 11.50
N LYS A 39 -8.54 -20.98 10.76
CA LYS A 39 -8.77 -19.68 10.10
C LYS A 39 -8.86 -18.53 11.12
N GLU A 40 -9.39 -18.81 12.30
CA GLU A 40 -9.46 -17.85 13.41
C GLU A 40 -8.06 -17.43 13.86
N GLN A 41 -7.10 -18.36 13.87
CA GLN A 41 -5.71 -18.06 14.22
C GLN A 41 -5.02 -17.23 13.13
N GLU A 42 -5.32 -17.48 11.86
CA GLU A 42 -4.83 -16.66 10.75
C GLU A 42 -5.37 -15.23 10.79
N LEU A 43 -6.63 -15.04 11.21
CA LEU A 43 -7.20 -13.70 11.40
C LEU A 43 -6.50 -12.94 12.53
N ILE A 44 -6.20 -13.61 13.65
CA ILE A 44 -5.40 -13.01 14.73
C ILE A 44 -4.03 -12.59 14.20
N TRP A 45 -3.36 -13.44 13.43
CA TRP A 45 -2.06 -13.12 12.83
C TRP A 45 -2.14 -12.00 11.78
N LYS A 46 -3.23 -11.92 11.02
CA LYS A 46 -3.50 -10.81 10.10
C LYS A 46 -3.58 -9.50 10.88
N ASP A 47 -4.32 -9.46 11.98
CA ASP A 47 -4.44 -8.26 12.82
C ASP A 47 -3.09 -7.84 13.43
N GLU A 48 -2.29 -8.81 13.89
CA GLU A 48 -0.92 -8.56 14.34
C GLU A 48 -0.02 -7.97 13.24
N LEU A 49 -0.11 -8.52 12.03
CA LEU A 49 0.64 -8.06 10.85
C LEU A 49 0.24 -6.62 10.47
N VAL A 50 -1.06 -6.34 10.47
CA VAL A 50 -1.62 -5.00 10.22
C VAL A 50 -1.10 -4.00 11.25
N MET A 51 -1.13 -4.34 12.53
CA MET A 51 -0.59 -3.48 13.60
C MET A 51 0.92 -3.26 13.46
N GLN A 52 1.67 -4.30 13.09
CA GLN A 52 3.10 -4.18 12.84
C GLN A 52 3.41 -3.15 11.75
N TRP A 53 2.63 -3.14 10.66
CA TRP A 53 2.83 -2.18 9.57
C TRP A 53 2.33 -0.78 9.90
N TYR A 54 1.22 -0.66 10.64
CA TYR A 54 0.77 0.65 11.10
C TYR A 54 1.81 1.37 11.94
N ASN A 55 2.48 0.65 12.85
CA ASN A 55 3.57 1.20 13.67
C ASN A 55 4.81 1.61 12.87
N LYS A 56 4.88 1.24 11.58
CA LYS A 56 5.96 1.57 10.66
C LYS A 56 5.54 2.56 9.58
N LEU A 57 4.30 3.06 9.59
CA LEU A 57 3.87 4.08 8.66
C LEU A 57 4.74 5.33 8.81
N SER A 58 5.20 5.84 7.67
CA SER A 58 6.07 7.00 7.57
C SER A 58 5.82 7.63 6.22
N PHE A 59 5.63 8.95 6.16
CA PHE A 59 5.44 9.63 4.87
C PHE A 59 6.73 9.70 4.04
N LYS A 60 7.87 9.28 4.60
CA LYS A 60 9.17 9.22 3.92
C LYS A 60 9.47 7.83 3.34
N ASP A 61 8.66 6.84 3.68
CA ASP A 61 8.82 5.48 3.17
C ASP A 61 7.49 4.76 2.92
N THR A 62 7.34 4.28 1.69
CA THR A 62 6.07 3.71 1.21
C THR A 62 5.93 2.23 1.53
N VAL A 63 6.98 1.56 2.04
CA VAL A 63 6.98 0.10 2.26
C VAL A 63 5.83 -0.33 3.16
N ALA A 64 5.65 0.32 4.32
CA ALA A 64 4.57 -0.04 5.24
C ALA A 64 3.18 0.20 4.61
N PHE A 65 3.04 1.31 3.88
CA PHE A 65 1.80 1.68 3.19
C PHE A 65 1.44 0.66 2.09
N GLN A 66 2.42 0.24 1.29
CA GLN A 66 2.25 -0.78 0.24
C GLN A 66 1.86 -2.14 0.82
N ASN A 67 2.47 -2.55 1.94
CA ASN A 67 2.11 -3.81 2.59
C ASN A 67 0.69 -3.76 3.15
N LEU A 68 0.29 -2.65 3.79
CA LEU A 68 -1.09 -2.47 4.26
C LEU A 68 -2.09 -2.47 3.10
N ALA A 69 -1.77 -1.82 1.98
CA ALA A 69 -2.58 -1.84 0.76
C ALA A 69 -2.80 -3.27 0.24
N ALA A 70 -1.73 -4.05 0.14
CA ALA A 70 -1.80 -5.44 -0.30
C ALA A 70 -2.61 -6.31 0.68
N ILE A 71 -2.48 -6.10 1.99
CA ILE A 71 -3.29 -6.82 2.99
C ILE A 71 -4.76 -6.44 2.84
N ALA A 72 -5.08 -5.16 2.65
CA ALA A 72 -6.45 -4.70 2.45
C ALA A 72 -7.10 -5.38 1.23
N GLU A 73 -6.37 -5.53 0.13
CA GLU A 73 -6.85 -6.23 -1.07
C GLU A 73 -7.00 -7.74 -0.83
N ASN A 74 -6.01 -8.39 -0.24
CA ASN A 74 -6.02 -9.85 -0.04
C ASN A 74 -7.15 -10.32 0.90
N TYR A 75 -7.58 -9.48 1.83
CA TYR A 75 -8.57 -9.79 2.86
C TYR A 75 -9.87 -9.01 2.69
N GLU A 76 -9.99 -8.16 1.66
CA GLU A 76 -11.11 -7.23 1.47
C GLU A 76 -11.40 -6.38 2.72
N ASP A 77 -10.35 -6.04 3.48
CA ASP A 77 -10.45 -5.30 4.74
C ASP A 77 -10.37 -3.79 4.48
N TYR A 78 -11.51 -3.21 4.10
CA TYR A 78 -11.59 -1.79 3.73
C TYR A 78 -11.40 -0.83 4.91
N SER A 79 -11.44 -1.31 6.16
CA SER A 79 -11.05 -0.49 7.32
C SER A 79 -9.58 -0.07 7.25
N ILE A 80 -8.74 -0.87 6.58
CA ILE A 80 -7.35 -0.53 6.31
C ILE A 80 -7.28 0.61 5.31
N VAL A 81 -8.06 0.55 4.23
CA VAL A 81 -8.10 1.58 3.19
C VAL A 81 -8.51 2.93 3.77
N GLU A 82 -9.54 2.97 4.61
CA GLU A 82 -9.96 4.18 5.32
C GLU A 82 -8.83 4.81 6.14
N ARG A 83 -8.08 3.99 6.89
CA ARG A 83 -6.93 4.44 7.68
C ARG A 83 -5.77 4.94 6.82
N LEU A 84 -5.53 4.31 5.67
CA LEU A 84 -4.50 4.75 4.71
C LEU A 84 -4.87 6.11 4.08
N ILE A 85 -6.14 6.31 3.71
CA ILE A 85 -6.66 7.59 3.25
C ILE A 85 -6.43 8.66 4.32
N LYS A 86 -6.85 8.39 5.56
CA LYS A 86 -6.66 9.31 6.69
C LYS A 86 -5.19 9.63 6.93
N PHE A 87 -4.31 8.63 6.92
CA PHE A 87 -2.87 8.83 7.10
C PHE A 87 -2.31 9.82 6.05
N VAL A 88 -2.69 9.67 4.78
CA VAL A 88 -2.22 10.58 3.73
C VAL A 88 -2.79 11.99 3.93
N ALA A 89 -4.10 12.10 4.21
CA ALA A 89 -4.75 13.40 4.44
C ALA A 89 -4.11 14.16 5.60
N ASP A 90 -3.80 13.48 6.71
CA ASP A 90 -3.18 14.07 7.89
C ASP A 90 -1.71 14.50 7.66
N ASN A 91 -1.05 14.00 6.61
CA ASN A 91 0.39 14.22 6.33
C ASN A 91 0.66 14.84 4.95
N LEU A 92 -0.33 15.51 4.34
CA LEU A 92 -0.25 16.04 2.97
C LEU A 92 0.97 16.95 2.71
N ASN A 93 1.41 17.68 3.73
CA ASN A 93 2.53 18.62 3.63
C ASN A 93 3.92 17.96 3.77
N GLU A 94 3.99 16.67 4.07
CA GLU A 94 5.25 15.96 4.23
C GLU A 94 5.80 15.43 2.91
N GLY A 95 7.10 15.14 2.87
CA GLY A 95 7.74 14.48 1.74
C GLY A 95 7.94 15.35 0.49
N ASP A 96 8.62 14.79 -0.50
CA ASP A 96 8.92 15.44 -1.78
C ASP A 96 7.77 15.25 -2.79
N SER A 97 7.97 15.72 -4.03
CA SER A 97 6.96 15.57 -5.08
C SER A 97 6.80 14.10 -5.52
N LEU A 98 7.90 13.34 -5.56
CA LEU A 98 7.87 11.96 -6.01
C LEU A 98 7.12 11.04 -5.04
N ILE A 99 7.33 11.17 -3.73
CA ILE A 99 6.64 10.32 -2.76
C ILE A 99 5.13 10.55 -2.77
N LYS A 100 4.70 11.79 -3.00
CA LYS A 100 3.28 12.13 -3.15
C LYS A 100 2.65 11.44 -4.35
N LEU A 101 3.34 11.38 -5.48
CA LEU A 101 2.88 10.60 -6.63
C LEU A 101 2.79 9.11 -6.29
N VAL A 102 3.80 8.56 -5.61
CA VAL A 102 3.76 7.13 -5.22
C VAL A 102 2.57 6.84 -4.29
N TYR A 103 2.28 7.69 -3.30
CA TYR A 103 1.08 7.53 -2.47
C TYR A 103 -0.22 7.63 -3.27
N ALA A 104 -0.32 8.62 -4.17
CA ALA A 104 -1.48 8.80 -5.04
C ALA A 104 -1.73 7.55 -5.90
N GLU A 105 -0.68 7.00 -6.51
CA GLU A 105 -0.77 5.80 -7.34
C GLU A 105 -1.16 4.56 -6.55
N ILE A 106 -0.60 4.36 -5.35
CA ILE A 106 -0.99 3.23 -4.50
C ILE A 106 -2.48 3.36 -4.15
N LEU A 107 -2.94 4.52 -3.72
CA LEU A 107 -4.36 4.76 -3.44
C LEU A 107 -5.25 4.55 -4.67
N LEU A 108 -4.82 4.97 -5.86
CA LEU A 108 -5.54 4.74 -7.11
C LEU A 108 -5.64 3.26 -7.50
N ASN A 109 -4.66 2.45 -7.10
CA ASN A 109 -4.64 1.02 -7.39
C ASN A 109 -5.46 0.19 -6.40
N ILE A 110 -5.61 0.65 -5.16
CA ILE A 110 -6.40 -0.07 -4.15
C ILE A 110 -7.88 -0.03 -4.52
N ALA A 111 -8.48 -1.22 -4.63
CA ALA A 111 -9.93 -1.37 -4.72
C ALA A 111 -10.61 -0.96 -3.41
N CYS A 112 -11.73 -0.24 -3.50
CA CYS A 112 -12.49 0.17 -2.32
C CYS A 112 -13.99 0.23 -2.65
N PRO A 113 -14.86 0.13 -1.64
CA PRO A 113 -16.29 0.28 -1.83
C PRO A 113 -16.64 1.74 -2.15
N LYS A 114 -17.84 1.98 -2.69
CA LYS A 114 -18.26 3.30 -3.22
C LYS A 114 -18.24 4.38 -2.15
N GLU A 115 -18.52 4.01 -0.90
CA GLU A 115 -18.55 4.89 0.27
C GLU A 115 -17.18 5.51 0.56
N LEU A 116 -16.09 4.81 0.26
CA LEU A 116 -14.72 5.32 0.44
C LEU A 116 -14.15 5.99 -0.82
N LEU A 117 -14.80 5.80 -1.97
CA LEU A 117 -14.27 6.24 -3.26
C LEU A 117 -14.06 7.75 -3.31
N ASN A 118 -15.03 8.54 -2.83
CA ASN A 118 -14.93 10.00 -2.85
C ASN A 118 -13.76 10.49 -1.99
N ALA A 119 -13.68 10.05 -0.74
CA ALA A 119 -12.59 10.42 0.17
C ALA A 119 -11.21 10.02 -0.38
N LYS A 120 -11.13 8.84 -1.01
CA LYS A 120 -9.92 8.37 -1.70
C LYS A 120 -9.52 9.29 -2.85
N LEU A 121 -10.46 9.62 -3.73
CA LEU A 121 -10.21 10.44 -4.91
C LEU A 121 -9.93 11.90 -4.55
N GLU A 122 -10.54 12.43 -3.50
CA GLU A 122 -10.21 13.76 -2.92
C GLU A 122 -8.77 13.77 -2.43
N THR A 123 -8.39 12.80 -1.60
CA THR A 123 -7.02 12.69 -1.06
C THR A 123 -5.98 12.54 -2.18
N VAL A 124 -6.28 11.74 -3.20
CA VAL A 124 -5.44 11.63 -4.41
C VAL A 124 -5.36 12.98 -5.14
N THR A 125 -6.50 13.65 -5.33
CA THR A 125 -6.55 14.96 -6.00
C THR A 125 -5.69 15.98 -5.27
N ASP A 126 -5.71 15.98 -3.94
CA ASP A 126 -4.91 16.89 -3.11
C ASP A 126 -3.40 16.64 -3.27
N LEU A 127 -2.96 15.37 -3.28
CA LEU A 127 -1.57 15.01 -3.55
C LEU A 127 -1.13 15.49 -4.95
N LEU A 128 -1.93 15.22 -5.97
CA LEU A 128 -1.60 15.60 -7.35
C LEU A 128 -1.60 17.12 -7.53
N ASN A 129 -2.54 17.83 -6.90
CA ASN A 129 -2.58 19.30 -6.90
C ASN A 129 -1.40 19.91 -6.16
N TYR A 130 -0.95 19.31 -5.06
CA TYR A 130 0.27 19.73 -4.38
C TYR A 130 1.45 19.65 -5.35
N VAL A 131 1.64 18.51 -6.03
CA VAL A 131 2.76 18.33 -6.98
C VAL A 131 2.65 19.28 -8.16
N LYS A 132 1.44 19.53 -8.67
CA LYS A 132 1.18 20.42 -9.80
C LYS A 132 1.50 21.89 -9.49
N ASN A 133 1.19 22.35 -8.28
CA ASN A 133 1.21 23.77 -7.92
C ASN A 133 2.50 24.20 -7.18
N ASN A 134 3.44 23.27 -6.96
CA ASN A 134 4.70 23.54 -6.28
C ASN A 134 5.89 23.15 -7.16
N ASP A 135 7.08 23.65 -6.79
CA ASP A 135 8.32 23.21 -7.44
C ASP A 135 8.53 21.71 -7.25
N ILE A 136 8.95 21.05 -8.33
CA ILE A 136 9.23 19.61 -8.31
C ILE A 136 10.48 19.36 -7.48
N THR A 137 10.31 18.59 -6.41
CA THR A 137 11.37 18.17 -5.50
C THR A 137 11.51 16.66 -5.51
N ILE A 138 12.75 16.17 -5.46
CA ILE A 138 13.08 14.74 -5.42
C ILE A 138 14.16 14.52 -4.36
N ASP A 139 13.85 13.72 -3.35
CA ASP A 139 14.77 13.36 -2.28
C ASP A 139 15.90 12.45 -2.80
N SER A 140 17.15 12.76 -2.41
CA SER A 140 18.31 11.98 -2.85
C SER A 140 18.30 10.51 -2.39
N GLY A 141 17.52 10.18 -1.35
CA GLY A 141 17.31 8.82 -0.87
C GLY A 141 16.67 7.88 -1.91
N TRP A 142 15.97 8.43 -2.91
CA TRP A 142 15.39 7.65 -4.01
C TRP A 142 16.44 6.94 -4.88
N ILE A 143 17.68 7.46 -4.94
CA ILE A 143 18.80 6.84 -5.65
C ILE A 143 19.06 5.42 -5.14
N LYS A 144 18.85 5.18 -3.84
CA LYS A 144 19.09 3.88 -3.19
C LYS A 144 17.94 2.90 -3.35
N LYS A 145 16.78 3.34 -3.85
CA LYS A 145 15.54 2.54 -3.93
C LYS A 145 15.40 1.73 -5.23
N GLY A 146 16.45 1.66 -6.06
CA GLY A 146 16.55 0.70 -7.16
C GLY A 146 15.62 0.99 -8.36
N PHE A 147 15.35 2.26 -8.65
CA PHE A 147 14.57 2.64 -9.83
C PHE A 147 15.33 2.27 -11.12
N ALA A 148 14.60 1.77 -12.13
CA ALA A 148 15.17 1.44 -13.44
C ALA A 148 15.80 2.67 -14.12
N GLU A 149 15.21 3.85 -13.90
CA GLU A 149 15.76 5.15 -14.28
C GLU A 149 15.72 6.08 -13.08
N LEU A 150 16.78 6.86 -12.86
CA LEU A 150 16.82 7.82 -11.77
C LEU A 150 15.72 8.87 -11.97
N PRO A 151 14.81 9.06 -10.98
CA PRO A 151 13.74 10.02 -11.11
C PRO A 151 14.28 11.44 -11.31
N ASN A 152 13.77 12.13 -12.33
CA ASN A 152 14.04 13.54 -12.60
C ASN A 152 12.73 14.33 -12.74
N LYS A 153 12.82 15.62 -13.01
CA LYS A 153 11.64 16.49 -13.13
C LYS A 153 10.67 16.01 -14.21
N ASP A 154 11.16 15.65 -15.39
CA ASP A 154 10.31 15.20 -16.50
C ASP A 154 9.62 13.88 -16.20
N TYR A 155 10.31 12.97 -15.51
CA TYR A 155 9.74 11.73 -15.00
C TYR A 155 8.55 11.97 -14.07
N VAL A 156 8.70 12.90 -13.11
CA VAL A 156 7.62 13.28 -12.18
C VAL A 156 6.46 13.94 -12.93
N LEU A 157 6.73 14.85 -13.87
CA LEU A 157 5.68 15.53 -14.63
C LEU A 157 4.89 14.58 -15.53
N ASN A 158 5.55 13.60 -16.15
CA ASN A 158 4.88 12.58 -16.96
C ASN A 158 3.94 11.71 -16.12
N ARG A 159 4.38 11.28 -14.93
CA ARG A 159 3.54 10.52 -13.99
C ARG A 159 2.36 11.35 -13.51
N LEU A 160 2.60 12.58 -13.06
CA LEU A 160 1.54 13.51 -12.66
C LEU A 160 0.45 13.66 -13.73
N LYS A 161 0.84 13.82 -15.00
CA LYS A 161 -0.11 13.93 -16.12
C LYS A 161 -0.98 12.67 -16.26
N ASN A 162 -0.36 11.49 -16.16
CA ASN A 162 -1.08 10.23 -16.28
C ASN A 162 -2.02 10.00 -15.09
N ASP A 163 -1.57 10.31 -13.87
CA ASP A 163 -2.37 10.12 -12.65
C ASP A 163 -3.55 11.10 -12.58
N LEU A 164 -3.36 12.35 -13.02
CA LEU A 164 -4.45 13.32 -13.15
C LEU A 164 -5.52 12.82 -14.12
N LYS A 165 -5.09 12.33 -15.30
CA LYS A 165 -6.01 11.77 -16.30
C LYS A 165 -6.77 10.57 -15.72
N ARG A 166 -6.07 9.62 -15.11
CA ARG A 166 -6.67 8.44 -14.49
C ARG A 166 -7.67 8.80 -13.38
N THR A 167 -7.35 9.79 -12.57
CA THR A 167 -8.25 10.28 -11.50
C THR A 167 -9.54 10.85 -12.08
N MET A 168 -9.47 11.59 -13.20
CA MET A 168 -10.66 12.10 -13.90
C MET A 168 -11.51 10.97 -14.48
N GLU A 169 -10.88 10.01 -15.18
CA GLU A 169 -11.58 8.84 -15.74
C GLU A 169 -12.33 8.04 -14.67
N ILE A 170 -11.74 7.88 -13.48
CA ILE A 170 -12.42 7.21 -12.37
C ILE A 170 -13.59 8.04 -11.85
N LYS A 171 -13.48 9.37 -11.74
CA LYS A 171 -14.62 10.21 -11.31
C LYS A 171 -15.79 10.09 -12.29
N GLU A 172 -15.52 10.20 -13.59
CA GLU A 172 -16.53 10.11 -14.65
C GLU A 172 -17.26 8.76 -14.70
N MET A 173 -16.61 7.66 -14.32
CA MET A 173 -17.24 6.34 -14.28
C MET A 173 -18.23 6.15 -13.13
N TYR A 174 -18.16 6.96 -12.07
CA TYR A 174 -18.93 6.76 -10.83
C TYR A 174 -19.85 7.94 -10.46
N GLU A 175 -19.82 9.03 -11.24
CA GLU A 175 -20.83 10.11 -11.30
C GLU A 175 -22.08 9.67 -12.08
#